data_AF-A0A814RM78-F1
#
_entry.id   AF-A0A814RM78-F1
#
_cell.length_a   1.000
_cell.length_b   1.000
_cell.length_c   1.000
_cell.angle_alpha   90.00
_cell.angle_beta   90.00
_cell.angle_gamma   90.00
#
_symmetry.space_group_name_H-M   'P 1'
#
loop_
_entity.id
_entity.type
_entity.pdbx_description
1 polymer ?
#
loop_
_entity_poly.entity_id
_entity_poly.type
_entity_poly.pdbx_seq_one_letter_code
_entity_poly.pdbx_strand_id
1 'polypeptide(L)'
;MAILSEKLVPYFLCVYHLTRDEAIDHKTAYSTVFFGQTVQIIWDGTYFYINKSSDHSFQRASYSGQKHRHLLKFMSMCLPDGYCLDIRGPFYENKNDASISDYIVSTKKELEGWCENDDVMICDRANQLVPKLEQCIRITAAALNKYRGAIVQNKNSEEDKKLAELMKSYVAQNNTLLEQVASGKLNARQRWLPIGSIDFDFPEMDLDDLRKLFFGCYQIKQTTTYAEEHLDVHGDFAIQVSRERDDITRCAIKSRHSNAVKYYVWIEYSFTGKSILSWYCQCKTGARTASECAHIAMPIRYLAYARHNDFSPAKGRQRIKQAIEELQGESDSSGTESD
;
A
#
# COMPACT_ATOMS: atom_id res chain seq x y z
N MET A 1 13.64 -14.77 -29.32
CA MET A 1 14.08 -15.00 -27.92
C MET A 1 15.59 -14.93 -27.80
N ALA A 2 16.35 -16.02 -28.01
CA ALA A 2 17.82 -16.07 -27.81
C ALA A 2 18.57 -14.80 -28.29
N ILE A 3 18.51 -14.48 -29.59
CA ILE A 3 19.14 -13.29 -30.19
C ILE A 3 18.78 -11.98 -29.47
N LEU A 4 17.52 -11.78 -29.06
CA LEU A 4 17.09 -10.60 -28.32
C LEU A 4 17.65 -10.61 -26.88
N SER A 5 17.71 -11.78 -26.25
CA SER A 5 18.31 -11.95 -24.93
C SER A 5 19.81 -11.62 -24.97
N GLU A 6 20.52 -12.05 -26.01
CA GLU A 6 21.96 -11.83 -26.20
C GLU A 6 22.31 -10.39 -26.61
N LYS A 7 21.42 -9.72 -27.35
CA LYS A 7 21.68 -8.38 -27.93
C LYS A 7 21.06 -7.21 -27.16
N LEU A 8 20.07 -7.43 -26.29
CA LEU A 8 19.47 -6.38 -25.46
C LEU A 8 19.87 -6.49 -23.99
N VAL A 9 19.80 -7.69 -23.40
CA VAL A 9 19.92 -7.83 -21.93
C VAL A 9 21.30 -7.38 -21.42
N PRO A 10 22.46 -7.80 -21.97
CA PRO A 10 23.77 -7.37 -21.47
C PRO A 10 24.08 -5.88 -21.66
N TYR A 11 23.31 -5.15 -22.47
CA TYR A 11 23.55 -3.76 -22.82
C TYR A 11 22.59 -2.78 -22.14
N PHE A 12 21.45 -3.26 -21.62
CA PHE A 12 20.40 -2.43 -21.02
C PHE A 12 19.75 -3.06 -19.78
N LEU A 13 20.34 -4.10 -19.20
CA LEU A 13 19.93 -4.74 -17.94
C LEU A 13 21.11 -5.48 -17.26
N CYS A 14 20.98 -5.76 -15.97
CA CYS A 14 21.98 -6.37 -15.08
C CYS A 14 23.17 -5.44 -14.78
N VAL A 15 23.84 -5.65 -13.64
CA VAL A 15 24.95 -4.82 -13.11
C VAL A 15 26.14 -4.54 -14.05
N TYR A 16 26.23 -5.19 -15.21
CA TYR A 16 27.27 -4.96 -16.21
C TYR A 16 27.00 -3.78 -17.16
N HIS A 17 25.75 -3.33 -17.30
CA HIS A 17 25.39 -2.28 -18.27
C HIS A 17 25.40 -0.85 -17.70
N LEU A 18 25.62 -0.71 -16.39
CA LEU A 18 25.46 0.53 -15.65
C LEU A 18 26.54 0.62 -14.56
N THR A 19 27.31 1.70 -14.57
CA THR A 19 28.31 2.00 -13.52
C THR A 19 27.64 2.42 -12.21
N ARG A 20 28.39 2.44 -11.10
CA ARG A 20 27.89 2.94 -9.81
C ARG A 20 27.54 4.43 -9.88
N ASP A 21 28.34 5.24 -10.58
CA ASP A 21 28.06 6.68 -10.79
C ASP A 21 26.77 6.90 -11.59
N GLU A 22 26.56 6.16 -12.69
CA GLU A 22 25.29 6.23 -13.44
C GLU A 22 24.10 5.75 -12.59
N ALA A 23 24.28 4.72 -11.75
CA ALA A 23 23.24 4.24 -10.84
C ALA A 23 22.88 5.27 -9.73
N ILE A 24 23.84 6.09 -9.30
CA ILE A 24 23.64 7.22 -8.40
C ILE A 24 22.76 8.29 -9.07
N ASP A 25 22.93 8.57 -10.36
CA ASP A 25 22.08 9.50 -11.12
C ASP A 25 20.61 9.04 -11.28
N HIS A 26 20.26 7.81 -10.89
CA HIS A 26 18.89 7.30 -10.85
C HIS A 26 18.15 7.52 -9.51
N LYS A 27 18.76 8.22 -8.55
CA LYS A 27 18.09 8.67 -7.32
C LYS A 27 16.94 9.66 -7.59
N THR A 28 16.09 9.84 -6.59
CA THR A 28 15.04 10.89 -6.57
C THR A 28 15.21 11.82 -5.38
N ALA A 29 14.47 12.91 -5.36
CA ALA A 29 14.37 13.82 -4.21
C ALA A 29 14.06 13.07 -2.89
N TYR A 30 13.07 12.18 -2.89
CA TYR A 30 12.75 11.32 -1.75
C TYR A 30 13.94 10.45 -1.34
N SER A 31 14.51 9.70 -2.29
CA SER A 31 15.55 8.72 -1.97
C SER A 31 16.83 9.40 -1.47
N THR A 32 17.16 10.58 -2.02
CA THR A 32 18.28 11.43 -1.57
C THR A 32 18.03 12.00 -0.16
N VAL A 33 16.81 12.43 0.15
CA VAL A 33 16.44 12.96 1.48
C VAL A 33 16.49 11.88 2.57
N PHE A 34 16.07 10.65 2.26
CA PHE A 34 16.04 9.55 3.23
C PHE A 34 17.39 8.82 3.36
N PHE A 35 18.14 8.66 2.28
CA PHE A 35 19.32 7.76 2.22
C PHE A 35 20.61 8.43 1.73
N GLY A 36 20.58 9.72 1.37
CA GLY A 36 21.76 10.48 1.02
C GLY A 36 22.33 10.12 -0.35
N GLN A 37 23.65 9.94 -0.42
CA GLN A 37 24.38 9.90 -1.70
C GLN A 37 24.73 8.51 -2.25
N THR A 38 24.57 7.43 -1.47
CA THR A 38 24.91 6.04 -1.85
C THR A 38 23.98 5.44 -2.91
N VAL A 39 24.34 4.28 -3.50
CA VAL A 39 23.44 3.54 -4.41
C VAL A 39 22.26 2.97 -3.62
N GLN A 40 21.07 3.05 -4.21
CA GLN A 40 19.82 2.64 -3.59
C GLN A 40 19.08 1.70 -4.55
N ILE A 41 18.77 0.47 -4.11
CA ILE A 41 18.11 -0.54 -4.93
C ILE A 41 16.79 -0.94 -4.27
N ILE A 42 15.69 -0.75 -4.98
CA ILE A 42 14.36 -1.22 -4.59
C ILE A 42 14.19 -2.65 -5.09
N TRP A 43 13.96 -3.58 -4.16
CA TRP A 43 13.70 -4.99 -4.40
C TRP A 43 12.21 -5.27 -4.20
N ASP A 44 11.46 -5.51 -5.27
CA ASP A 44 10.08 -6.02 -5.17
C ASP A 44 9.98 -7.42 -5.78
N GLY A 45 9.46 -8.37 -5.00
CA GLY A 45 9.12 -9.70 -5.51
C GLY A 45 8.00 -9.63 -6.56
N THR A 46 7.68 -10.73 -7.25
CA THR A 46 6.81 -10.63 -8.45
C THR A 46 6.17 -11.98 -8.83
N TYR A 47 4.92 -12.19 -8.38
CA TYR A 47 4.17 -13.46 -8.34
C TYR A 47 3.40 -13.94 -9.59
N PHE A 48 2.72 -13.04 -10.33
CA PHE A 48 1.42 -13.37 -10.96
C PHE A 48 1.41 -14.40 -12.11
N TYR A 49 0.21 -14.78 -12.56
CA TYR A 49 -0.31 -16.14 -12.37
C TYR A 49 -0.14 -17.13 -13.53
N ILE A 50 -0.29 -18.42 -13.23
CA ILE A 50 -0.28 -19.52 -14.21
C ILE A 50 -1.52 -20.42 -14.08
N ASN A 51 -1.84 -21.11 -15.18
CA ASN A 51 -2.82 -22.20 -15.17
C ASN A 51 -2.26 -23.42 -14.43
N LYS A 52 -3.16 -24.29 -13.95
CA LYS A 52 -2.83 -25.58 -13.34
C LYS A 52 -2.01 -26.45 -14.32
N SER A 53 -0.86 -26.93 -13.89
CA SER A 53 -0.02 -27.86 -14.66
C SER A 53 -0.52 -29.31 -14.54
N SER A 54 -0.19 -30.14 -15.54
CA SER A 54 -0.29 -31.61 -15.47
C SER A 54 0.86 -32.25 -14.67
N ASP A 55 2.00 -31.56 -14.52
CA ASP A 55 3.05 -31.96 -13.58
C ASP A 55 2.58 -31.70 -12.15
N HIS A 56 2.24 -32.76 -11.43
CA HIS A 56 1.79 -32.70 -10.03
C HIS A 56 2.82 -32.14 -9.04
N SER A 57 4.13 -32.24 -9.33
CA SER A 57 5.18 -31.70 -8.48
C SER A 57 5.23 -30.18 -8.61
N PHE A 58 5.36 -29.68 -9.84
CA PHE A 58 5.29 -28.26 -10.16
C PHE A 58 3.94 -27.64 -9.77
N GLN A 59 2.82 -28.35 -9.97
CA GLN A 59 1.48 -27.93 -9.55
C GLN A 59 1.44 -27.63 -8.04
N ARG A 60 2.02 -28.50 -7.20
CA ARG A 60 2.09 -28.27 -5.75
C ARG A 60 3.02 -27.12 -5.39
N ALA A 61 4.23 -27.06 -5.97
CA ALA A 61 5.22 -26.03 -5.66
C ALA A 61 4.82 -24.61 -6.08
N SER A 62 3.97 -24.48 -7.11
CA SER A 62 3.45 -23.20 -7.60
C SER A 62 2.12 -22.77 -6.94
N TYR A 63 1.46 -23.60 -6.13
CA TYR A 63 0.15 -23.24 -5.58
C TYR A 63 0.25 -22.31 -4.37
N SER A 64 -0.42 -21.15 -4.45
CA SER A 64 -0.58 -20.23 -3.34
C SER A 64 -1.84 -20.50 -2.55
N GLY A 65 -1.66 -20.92 -1.29
CA GLY A 65 -2.75 -20.96 -0.31
C GLY A 65 -3.32 -19.56 0.01
N GLN A 66 -2.51 -18.49 -0.11
CA GLN A 66 -2.96 -17.12 0.19
C GLN A 66 -3.71 -16.48 -0.99
N LYS A 67 -3.29 -16.74 -2.24
CA LYS A 67 -3.94 -16.18 -3.45
C LYS A 67 -4.98 -17.15 -4.05
N HIS A 68 -5.10 -18.35 -3.50
CA HIS A 68 -5.95 -19.48 -3.95
C HIS A 68 -5.77 -19.84 -5.44
N ARG A 69 -4.52 -19.77 -5.95
CA ARG A 69 -4.19 -20.02 -7.37
C ARG A 69 -2.71 -20.35 -7.57
N HIS A 70 -2.34 -20.84 -8.76
CA HIS A 70 -0.94 -21.11 -9.11
C HIS A 70 -0.20 -19.84 -9.57
N LEU A 71 1.05 -19.68 -9.13
CA LEU A 71 1.87 -18.46 -9.31
C LEU A 71 3.37 -18.79 -9.23
N LEU A 72 4.25 -17.89 -9.71
CA LEU A 72 5.71 -18.01 -9.59
C LEU A 72 6.39 -16.65 -9.38
N LYS A 73 7.38 -16.60 -8.49
CA LYS A 73 8.05 -15.39 -8.01
C LYS A 73 9.26 -14.99 -8.84
N PHE A 74 9.44 -13.69 -9.01
CA PHE A 74 10.62 -13.04 -9.57
C PHE A 74 11.02 -11.89 -8.66
N MET A 75 12.29 -11.65 -8.45
CA MET A 75 12.76 -10.47 -7.73
C MET A 75 13.15 -9.41 -8.77
N SER A 76 12.41 -8.31 -8.78
CA SER A 76 12.77 -7.12 -9.57
C SER A 76 13.64 -6.20 -8.72
N MET A 77 14.71 -5.69 -9.32
CA MET A 77 15.63 -4.72 -8.72
C MET A 77 15.56 -3.45 -9.56
N CYS A 78 15.11 -2.35 -8.97
CA CYS A 78 14.94 -1.06 -9.62
C CYS A 78 15.67 0.04 -8.85
N LEU A 79 16.11 1.07 -9.56
CA LEU A 79 16.67 2.28 -8.95
C LEU A 79 15.53 3.26 -8.59
N PRO A 80 15.75 4.30 -7.77
CA PRO A 80 14.66 5.04 -7.13
C PRO A 80 13.73 5.82 -8.08
N ASP A 81 14.17 6.10 -9.31
CA ASP A 81 13.36 6.70 -10.37
C ASP A 81 12.54 5.68 -11.20
N GLY A 82 12.59 4.39 -10.83
CA GLY A 82 11.91 3.29 -11.51
C GLY A 82 12.65 2.73 -12.72
N TYR A 83 13.90 3.11 -12.97
CA TYR A 83 14.78 2.41 -13.92
C TYR A 83 15.06 0.98 -13.43
N CYS A 84 15.00 -0.01 -14.32
CA CYS A 84 15.17 -1.40 -13.92
C CYS A 84 16.65 -1.79 -13.95
N LEU A 85 17.24 -2.11 -12.80
CA LEU A 85 18.63 -2.56 -12.73
C LEU A 85 18.74 -4.02 -13.20
N ASP A 86 17.90 -4.92 -12.66
CA ASP A 86 17.91 -6.35 -12.98
C ASP A 86 16.60 -7.05 -12.56
N ILE A 87 16.32 -8.23 -13.10
CA ILE A 87 15.18 -9.08 -12.68
C ILE A 87 15.62 -10.54 -12.66
N ARG A 88 15.39 -11.26 -11.55
CA ARG A 88 15.81 -12.66 -11.36
C ARG A 88 14.65 -13.57 -10.96
N GLY A 89 14.66 -14.82 -11.42
CA GLY A 89 13.62 -15.83 -11.16
C GLY A 89 13.69 -16.93 -12.22
N PRO A 90 12.72 -17.87 -12.28
CA PRO A 90 11.58 -18.03 -11.38
C PRO A 90 11.95 -18.66 -10.04
N PHE A 91 11.16 -18.34 -9.02
CA PHE A 91 11.12 -19.00 -7.73
C PHE A 91 9.71 -19.54 -7.45
N TYR A 92 9.62 -20.63 -6.69
CA TYR A 92 8.35 -21.23 -6.30
C TYR A 92 7.67 -20.43 -5.18
N GLU A 93 6.35 -20.58 -5.03
CA GLU A 93 5.56 -19.85 -4.03
C GLU A 93 6.00 -20.19 -2.59
N ASN A 94 6.46 -21.42 -2.37
CA ASN A 94 6.96 -21.89 -1.08
C ASN A 94 8.26 -21.21 -0.60
N LYS A 95 8.95 -20.43 -1.45
CA LYS A 95 10.01 -19.52 -1.02
C LYS A 95 9.43 -18.17 -0.62
N ASN A 96 9.76 -17.67 0.56
CA ASN A 96 9.45 -16.30 0.96
C ASN A 96 10.49 -15.31 0.38
N ASP A 97 10.18 -14.02 0.39
CA ASP A 97 10.94 -13.03 -0.36
C ASP A 97 12.37 -12.84 0.21
N ALA A 98 12.55 -12.99 1.53
CA ALA A 98 13.88 -13.02 2.16
C ALA A 98 14.72 -14.22 1.67
N SER A 99 14.16 -15.44 1.69
CA SER A 99 14.83 -16.65 1.16
C SER A 99 15.08 -16.65 -0.36
N ILE A 100 14.52 -15.66 -1.06
CA ILE A 100 14.82 -15.36 -2.46
C ILE A 100 15.99 -14.36 -2.53
N SER A 101 15.97 -13.29 -1.75
CA SER A 101 17.10 -12.35 -1.65
C SER A 101 18.39 -13.04 -1.19
N ASP A 102 18.34 -13.85 -0.12
CA ASP A 102 19.47 -14.64 0.37
C ASP A 102 20.07 -15.54 -0.73
N TYR A 103 19.19 -16.17 -1.53
CA TYR A 103 19.60 -17.01 -2.65
C TYR A 103 20.20 -16.20 -3.80
N ILE A 104 19.66 -15.02 -4.10
CA ILE A 104 20.19 -14.15 -5.15
C ILE A 104 21.58 -13.66 -4.74
N VAL A 105 21.75 -13.09 -3.55
CA VAL A 105 23.05 -12.62 -3.06
C VAL A 105 24.08 -13.76 -3.02
N SER A 106 23.76 -14.89 -2.39
CA SER A 106 24.71 -16.02 -2.26
C SER A 106 25.03 -16.77 -3.55
N THR A 107 24.26 -16.59 -4.63
CA THR A 107 24.54 -17.25 -5.93
C THR A 107 24.95 -16.28 -7.04
N LYS A 108 24.77 -14.97 -6.87
CA LYS A 108 25.11 -13.92 -7.84
C LYS A 108 26.28 -13.09 -7.36
N LYS A 109 27.47 -13.69 -7.48
CA LYS A 109 28.76 -13.04 -7.23
C LYS A 109 28.96 -11.76 -8.04
N GLU A 110 28.28 -11.63 -9.18
CA GLU A 110 28.29 -10.38 -9.95
C GLU A 110 27.56 -9.22 -9.25
N LEU A 111 26.54 -9.52 -8.46
CA LEU A 111 25.79 -8.54 -7.67
C LEU A 111 26.46 -8.31 -6.31
N GLU A 112 26.90 -9.39 -5.65
CA GLU A 112 27.72 -9.36 -4.42
C GLU A 112 28.97 -8.47 -4.58
N GLY A 113 29.64 -8.54 -5.73
CA GLY A 113 30.83 -7.72 -6.05
C GLY A 113 30.56 -6.36 -6.71
N TRP A 114 29.30 -5.96 -6.89
CA TRP A 114 28.91 -4.63 -7.41
C TRP A 114 28.29 -3.73 -6.33
N CYS A 115 27.69 -4.34 -5.31
CA CYS A 115 27.20 -3.64 -4.12
C CYS A 115 28.34 -3.32 -3.13
N GLU A 116 28.25 -2.18 -2.47
CA GLU A 116 29.14 -1.76 -1.38
C GLU A 116 28.41 -1.83 -0.01
N ASN A 117 29.16 -1.81 1.10
CA ASN A 117 28.61 -2.07 2.45
C ASN A 117 27.61 -1.01 2.96
N ASP A 118 27.56 0.15 2.31
CA ASP A 118 26.71 1.31 2.60
C ASP A 118 25.57 1.52 1.56
N ASP A 119 25.42 0.60 0.61
CA ASP A 119 24.29 0.60 -0.33
C ASP A 119 22.97 0.22 0.35
N VAL A 120 21.89 0.91 -0.01
CA VAL A 120 20.59 0.75 0.65
C VAL A 120 19.65 -0.14 -0.17
N MET A 121 19.32 -1.31 0.39
CA MET A 121 18.36 -2.25 -0.18
C MET A 121 16.96 -2.00 0.42
N ILE A 122 15.99 -1.64 -0.42
CA ILE A 122 14.61 -1.29 -0.02
C ILE A 122 13.66 -2.39 -0.50
N CYS A 123 13.23 -3.28 0.40
CA CYS A 123 12.44 -4.46 0.05
C CYS A 123 10.92 -4.31 0.31
N ASP A 124 10.07 -4.68 -0.66
CA ASP A 124 8.61 -4.85 -0.49
C ASP A 124 8.11 -6.24 -0.98
N ARG A 125 6.82 -6.53 -0.76
CA ARG A 125 6.21 -7.89 -0.82
C ARG A 125 5.13 -8.10 -1.91
N ALA A 126 5.49 -7.75 -3.16
CA ALA A 126 5.42 -8.61 -4.36
C ALA A 126 4.24 -8.61 -5.40
N ASN A 127 4.61 -8.70 -6.71
CA ASN A 127 3.87 -8.43 -7.98
C ASN A 127 3.65 -9.58 -9.07
N GLN A 128 4.41 -9.69 -10.21
CA GLN A 128 3.91 -10.23 -11.53
C GLN A 128 4.80 -11.10 -12.54
N LEU A 129 4.58 -12.44 -12.72
CA LEU A 129 5.07 -13.41 -13.79
C LEU A 129 6.60 -13.75 -13.87
N VAL A 130 7.15 -14.79 -14.58
CA VAL A 130 6.92 -16.27 -14.78
C VAL A 130 8.09 -16.96 -15.61
N PRO A 131 8.35 -18.29 -15.57
CA PRO A 131 9.51 -19.03 -16.17
C PRO A 131 10.11 -18.64 -17.54
N LYS A 132 9.55 -18.99 -18.71
CA LYS A 132 10.07 -18.50 -20.03
C LYS A 132 10.03 -16.97 -20.11
N LEU A 133 9.20 -16.36 -19.27
CA LEU A 133 9.18 -14.93 -19.08
C LEU A 133 10.35 -14.41 -18.25
N GLU A 134 11.29 -15.19 -17.70
CA GLU A 134 12.57 -14.61 -17.24
C GLU A 134 13.27 -13.91 -18.42
N GLN A 135 13.39 -14.61 -19.55
CA GLN A 135 13.92 -14.01 -20.77
C GLN A 135 12.97 -12.94 -21.33
N CYS A 136 11.65 -13.15 -21.37
CA CYS A 136 10.74 -12.12 -21.89
C CYS A 136 10.74 -10.84 -21.04
N ILE A 137 10.72 -10.95 -19.71
CA ILE A 137 10.71 -9.84 -18.75
C ILE A 137 12.06 -9.14 -18.78
N ARG A 138 13.19 -9.86 -18.80
CA ARG A 138 14.52 -9.24 -18.92
C ARG A 138 14.71 -8.54 -20.27
N ILE A 139 14.22 -9.11 -21.38
CA ILE A 139 14.16 -8.42 -22.69
C ILE A 139 13.23 -7.20 -22.63
N THR A 140 12.09 -7.29 -21.93
CA THR A 140 11.13 -6.18 -21.81
C THR A 140 11.67 -5.05 -20.94
N ALA A 141 12.33 -5.35 -19.82
CA ALA A 141 13.01 -4.38 -18.98
C ALA A 141 14.18 -3.71 -19.73
N ALA A 142 15.01 -4.49 -20.43
CA ALA A 142 16.06 -3.95 -21.32
C ALA A 142 15.49 -3.03 -22.41
N ALA A 143 14.35 -3.39 -23.02
CA ALA A 143 13.67 -2.56 -24.00
C ALA A 143 13.04 -1.30 -23.37
N LEU A 144 12.45 -1.38 -22.17
CA LEU A 144 11.93 -0.22 -21.44
C LEU A 144 13.07 0.74 -21.08
N ASN A 145 14.16 0.25 -20.51
CA ASN A 145 15.35 1.04 -20.23
C ASN A 145 15.89 1.74 -21.48
N LYS A 146 15.92 1.05 -22.64
CA LYS A 146 16.42 1.60 -23.91
C LYS A 146 15.48 2.60 -24.59
N TYR A 147 14.17 2.34 -24.62
CA TYR A 147 13.22 3.10 -25.43
C TYR A 147 12.31 4.04 -24.63
N ARG A 148 12.28 3.93 -23.30
CA ARG A 148 11.53 4.81 -22.38
C ARG A 148 12.44 5.44 -21.32
N GLY A 149 13.45 4.71 -20.83
CA GLY A 149 14.25 5.12 -19.68
C GLY A 149 13.45 5.08 -18.37
N ALA A 150 13.86 5.90 -17.41
CA ALA A 150 13.27 6.00 -16.07
C ALA A 150 11.78 6.36 -16.08
N ILE A 151 11.07 5.98 -15.01
CA ILE A 151 9.66 6.32 -14.82
C ILE A 151 9.52 7.75 -14.31
N VAL A 152 10.34 8.15 -13.34
CA VAL A 152 10.42 9.51 -12.80
C VAL A 152 11.39 10.35 -13.64
N GLN A 153 10.85 11.26 -14.43
CA GLN A 153 11.62 12.14 -15.32
C GLN A 153 12.15 13.38 -14.58
N ASN A 154 11.32 14.01 -13.74
CA ASN A 154 11.75 15.12 -12.87
C ASN A 154 12.26 14.59 -11.52
N LYS A 155 13.48 14.05 -11.50
CA LYS A 155 14.06 13.41 -10.30
C LYS A 155 14.31 14.36 -9.13
N ASN A 156 14.55 15.65 -9.42
CA ASN A 156 15.10 16.65 -8.48
C ASN A 156 14.13 17.78 -8.10
N SER A 157 12.83 17.56 -8.28
CA SER A 157 11.74 18.49 -7.93
C SER A 157 11.86 19.07 -6.51
N GLU A 158 11.83 20.39 -6.37
CA GLU A 158 11.83 21.09 -5.08
C GLU A 158 10.55 20.86 -4.26
N GLU A 159 9.42 20.52 -4.91
CA GLU A 159 8.21 20.10 -4.21
C GLU A 159 8.39 18.71 -3.59
N ASP A 160 8.96 17.77 -4.34
CA ASP A 160 9.22 16.42 -3.83
C ASP A 160 10.31 16.42 -2.73
N LYS A 161 11.31 17.31 -2.78
CA LYS A 161 12.27 17.51 -1.68
C LYS A 161 11.57 17.98 -0.40
N LYS A 162 10.68 18.97 -0.50
CA LYS A 162 9.90 19.49 0.64
C LYS A 162 8.95 18.42 1.19
N LEU A 163 8.29 17.66 0.32
CA LEU A 163 7.37 16.59 0.74
C LEU A 163 8.12 15.39 1.34
N ALA A 164 9.34 15.10 0.88
CA ALA A 164 10.22 14.11 1.48
C ALA A 164 10.72 14.51 2.88
N GLU A 165 11.21 15.74 3.07
CA GLU A 165 11.63 16.21 4.40
C GLU A 165 10.42 16.32 5.36
N LEU A 166 9.23 16.70 4.85
CA LEU A 166 7.99 16.62 5.62
C LEU A 166 7.71 15.17 6.06
N MET A 167 7.77 14.20 5.14
CA MET A 167 7.57 12.78 5.44
C MET A 167 8.57 12.27 6.49
N LYS A 168 9.85 12.59 6.33
CA LYS A 168 10.94 12.24 7.24
C LYS A 168 10.75 12.86 8.63
N SER A 169 10.31 14.12 8.69
CA SER A 169 9.95 14.77 9.96
C SER A 169 8.75 14.11 10.66
N TYR A 170 7.85 13.45 9.93
CA TYR A 170 6.71 12.71 10.50
C TYR A 170 7.14 11.33 10.99
N VAL A 171 8.00 10.62 10.25
CA VAL A 171 8.58 9.33 10.70
C VAL A 171 9.29 9.49 12.06
N ALA A 172 9.88 10.66 12.34
CA ALA A 172 10.55 10.97 13.60
C ALA A 172 9.62 11.38 14.77
N GLN A 173 8.30 11.53 14.55
CA GLN A 173 7.34 11.95 15.58
C GLN A 173 6.73 10.76 16.34
N ASN A 174 6.41 10.96 17.62
CA ASN A 174 5.59 10.04 18.40
C ASN A 174 4.11 10.16 18.00
N ASN A 175 3.36 9.06 18.09
CA ASN A 175 1.93 9.04 17.82
C ASN A 175 1.13 9.40 19.09
N THR A 176 0.77 10.67 19.23
CA THR A 176 0.01 11.22 20.37
C THR A 176 -1.37 10.58 20.56
N LEU A 177 -2.02 10.11 19.49
CA LEU A 177 -3.33 9.43 19.59
C LEU A 177 -3.19 7.99 20.06
N LEU A 178 -2.14 7.28 19.65
CA LEU A 178 -1.80 5.97 20.22
C LEU A 178 -1.59 6.09 21.73
N GLU A 179 -0.87 7.12 22.20
CA GLU A 179 -0.67 7.39 23.63
C GLU A 179 -2.00 7.69 24.36
N GLN A 180 -2.89 8.50 23.76
CA GLN A 180 -4.22 8.80 24.30
C GLN A 180 -5.15 7.57 24.35
N VAL A 181 -5.05 6.65 23.38
CA VAL A 181 -5.81 5.38 23.36
C VAL A 181 -5.21 4.37 24.34
N ALA A 182 -3.89 4.26 24.42
CA ALA A 182 -3.20 3.38 25.36
C ALA A 182 -3.43 3.78 26.83
N SER A 183 -3.44 5.08 27.12
CA SER A 183 -3.77 5.64 28.45
C SER A 183 -5.27 5.65 28.77
N GLY A 184 -6.12 5.01 27.95
CA GLY A 184 -7.55 4.81 28.24
C GLY A 184 -8.46 6.01 27.95
N LYS A 185 -7.92 7.22 27.77
CA LYS A 185 -8.69 8.48 27.64
C LYS A 185 -9.79 8.41 26.57
N LEU A 186 -9.50 7.74 25.45
CA LEU A 186 -10.39 7.63 24.29
C LEU A 186 -11.22 6.33 24.24
N ASN A 187 -11.07 5.43 25.21
CA ASN A 187 -11.67 4.08 25.16
C ASN A 187 -13.10 3.99 25.71
N ALA A 188 -13.54 4.93 26.54
CA ALA A 188 -14.85 4.90 27.19
C ALA A 188 -16.00 4.87 26.16
N ARG A 189 -16.82 3.81 26.14
CA ARG A 189 -17.89 3.63 25.14
C ARG A 189 -18.91 4.78 25.15
N GLN A 190 -19.19 5.37 26.30
CA GLN A 190 -20.16 6.48 26.45
C GLN A 190 -19.66 7.83 25.89
N ARG A 191 -18.35 7.99 25.62
CA ARG A 191 -17.78 9.21 25.02
C ARG A 191 -18.27 9.44 23.57
N TRP A 192 -18.71 8.38 22.90
CA TRP A 192 -18.89 8.37 21.44
C TRP A 192 -20.36 8.30 21.04
N LEU A 193 -20.81 9.27 20.23
CA LEU A 193 -22.13 9.30 19.60
C LEU A 193 -22.03 9.01 18.10
N PRO A 194 -23.10 8.52 17.44
CA PRO A 194 -23.19 8.54 15.96
C PRO A 194 -23.00 9.96 15.40
N ILE A 195 -22.42 10.05 14.20
CA ILE A 195 -22.14 11.33 13.50
C ILE A 195 -23.35 12.29 13.48
N GLY A 196 -24.53 11.84 13.06
CA GLY A 196 -25.75 12.66 13.01
C GLY A 196 -26.47 12.88 14.34
N SER A 197 -25.81 12.70 15.49
CA SER A 197 -26.37 13.02 16.83
C SER A 197 -26.02 14.43 17.32
N ILE A 198 -25.18 15.16 16.60
CA ILE A 198 -24.79 16.56 16.80
C ILE A 198 -24.70 17.22 15.42
N ASP A 199 -24.59 18.54 15.38
CA ASP A 199 -24.05 19.21 14.20
C ASP A 199 -22.57 18.85 14.05
N PHE A 200 -22.15 18.42 12.86
CA PHE A 200 -20.83 17.86 12.62
C PHE A 200 -20.24 18.32 11.28
N ASP A 201 -19.16 19.09 11.40
CA ASP A 201 -18.33 19.53 10.31
C ASP A 201 -16.94 18.87 10.35
N PHE A 202 -16.24 18.87 9.22
CA PHE A 202 -14.89 18.33 9.09
C PHE A 202 -14.12 19.13 8.02
N PRO A 203 -12.85 19.48 8.22
CA PRO A 203 -12.09 20.29 7.28
C PRO A 203 -12.13 19.74 5.84
N GLU A 204 -12.64 20.55 4.91
CA GLU A 204 -12.58 20.25 3.48
C GLU A 204 -11.11 20.23 2.99
N MET A 205 -10.79 19.33 2.06
CA MET A 205 -9.46 19.16 1.46
C MET A 205 -9.59 18.71 0.01
N ASP A 206 -8.76 19.23 -0.90
CA ASP A 206 -8.78 18.78 -2.29
C ASP A 206 -8.00 17.46 -2.51
N LEU A 207 -7.94 16.98 -3.76
CA LEU A 207 -7.24 15.74 -4.08
C LEU A 207 -5.70 15.85 -4.01
N ASP A 208 -5.13 17.05 -4.09
CA ASP A 208 -3.71 17.30 -3.95
C ASP A 208 -3.30 17.53 -2.49
N ASP A 209 -4.14 18.18 -1.68
CA ASP A 209 -4.03 18.19 -0.22
C ASP A 209 -4.03 16.76 0.36
N LEU A 210 -4.99 15.93 -0.07
CA LEU A 210 -5.05 14.51 0.31
C LEU A 210 -3.83 13.73 -0.22
N ARG A 211 -3.31 14.07 -1.41
CA ARG A 211 -2.09 13.44 -1.95
C ARG A 211 -0.86 13.80 -1.14
N LYS A 212 -0.75 15.05 -0.68
CA LYS A 212 0.31 15.55 0.20
C LYS A 212 0.23 14.89 1.58
N LEU A 213 -0.97 14.83 2.17
CA LEU A 213 -1.23 14.16 3.45
C LEU A 213 -0.85 12.67 3.43
N PHE A 214 -1.24 11.93 2.38
CA PHE A 214 -0.98 10.50 2.25
C PHE A 214 0.38 10.16 1.62
N PHE A 215 1.20 11.18 1.34
CA PHE A 215 2.49 11.07 0.64
C PHE A 215 2.42 10.32 -0.70
N GLY A 216 1.28 10.40 -1.41
CA GLY A 216 1.13 9.82 -2.75
C GLY A 216 -0.30 9.40 -3.12
N CYS A 217 -0.50 9.10 -4.41
CA CYS A 217 -1.82 8.75 -4.96
C CYS A 217 -2.28 7.30 -4.66
N TYR A 218 -1.43 6.45 -4.09
CA TYR A 218 -1.73 5.03 -3.88
C TYR A 218 -2.92 4.82 -2.94
N GLN A 219 -2.93 5.55 -1.82
CA GLN A 219 -3.96 5.42 -0.80
C GLN A 219 -5.28 6.03 -1.27
N ILE A 220 -5.25 7.18 -1.96
CA ILE A 220 -6.39 7.76 -2.67
C ILE A 220 -7.07 6.70 -3.57
N LYS A 221 -6.29 5.99 -4.39
CA LYS A 221 -6.79 4.92 -5.27
C LYS A 221 -7.41 3.74 -4.50
N GLN A 222 -6.86 3.36 -3.34
CA GLN A 222 -7.46 2.31 -2.50
C GLN A 222 -8.74 2.75 -1.76
N THR A 223 -8.88 4.04 -1.40
CA THR A 223 -10.01 4.50 -0.58
C THR A 223 -11.37 4.12 -1.14
N THR A 224 -11.57 4.18 -2.45
CA THR A 224 -12.89 3.96 -3.08
C THR A 224 -13.37 2.52 -2.91
N THR A 225 -12.51 1.51 -3.10
CA THR A 225 -12.91 0.10 -2.91
C THR A 225 -13.07 -0.26 -1.44
N TYR A 226 -12.25 0.32 -0.56
CA TYR A 226 -12.41 0.22 0.90
C TYR A 226 -13.70 0.89 1.39
N ALA A 227 -14.12 2.00 0.76
CA ALA A 227 -15.35 2.70 1.09
C ALA A 227 -16.58 1.82 0.77
N GLU A 228 -16.71 1.36 -0.48
CA GLU A 228 -17.80 0.45 -0.89
C GLU A 228 -17.98 -0.77 0.02
N GLU A 229 -16.89 -1.30 0.59
CA GLU A 229 -16.91 -2.42 1.53
C GLU A 229 -17.42 -2.04 2.92
N HIS A 230 -17.23 -0.78 3.37
CA HIS A 230 -17.49 -0.32 4.73
C HIS A 230 -18.65 0.64 4.92
N LEU A 231 -19.22 1.18 3.84
CA LEU A 231 -20.49 1.90 3.87
C LEU A 231 -21.66 0.98 4.26
N ASP A 232 -22.71 1.53 4.84
CA ASP A 232 -23.97 0.85 5.11
C ASP A 232 -24.89 0.80 3.86
N VAL A 233 -26.17 0.46 4.05
CA VAL A 233 -27.19 0.42 3.00
C VAL A 233 -27.66 1.79 2.52
N HIS A 234 -27.48 2.85 3.32
CA HIS A 234 -27.79 4.23 2.93
C HIS A 234 -26.64 4.85 2.12
N GLY A 235 -25.41 4.40 2.37
CA GLY A 235 -24.19 4.96 1.76
C GLY A 235 -23.37 5.80 2.71
N ASP A 236 -23.55 5.62 4.02
CA ASP A 236 -22.83 6.29 5.10
C ASP A 236 -21.88 5.35 5.86
N PHE A 237 -20.98 5.91 6.65
CA PHE A 237 -20.07 5.15 7.52
C PHE A 237 -20.54 5.14 8.98
N ALA A 238 -20.16 4.09 9.71
CA ALA A 238 -20.20 4.02 11.16
C ALA A 238 -19.14 4.94 11.83
N ILE A 239 -19.19 6.23 11.51
CA ILE A 239 -18.40 7.31 12.11
C ILE A 239 -19.08 7.75 13.40
N GLN A 240 -18.23 8.02 14.40
CA GLN A 240 -18.63 8.44 15.73
C GLN A 240 -17.83 9.67 16.14
N VAL A 241 -18.49 10.53 16.90
CA VAL A 241 -18.01 11.85 17.33
C VAL A 241 -17.95 11.90 18.86
N SER A 242 -17.03 12.67 19.41
CA SER A 242 -16.80 12.75 20.87
C SER A 242 -17.73 13.78 21.52
N ARG A 243 -18.38 13.41 22.63
CA ARG A 243 -19.24 14.32 23.43
C ARG A 243 -18.48 15.48 24.10
N GLU A 244 -17.17 15.35 24.24
CA GLU A 244 -16.31 16.25 25.02
C GLU A 244 -15.27 16.99 24.16
N ARG A 245 -15.19 16.66 22.86
CA ARG A 245 -14.15 17.13 21.93
C ARG A 245 -14.72 17.16 20.51
N ASP A 246 -14.67 18.32 19.89
CA ASP A 246 -15.11 18.65 18.54
C ASP A 246 -13.97 18.57 17.49
N ASP A 247 -12.78 18.18 17.92
CA ASP A 247 -11.54 18.04 17.14
C ASP A 247 -11.09 16.57 16.95
N ILE A 248 -11.86 15.58 17.42
CA ILE A 248 -11.60 14.15 17.21
C ILE A 248 -12.85 13.38 16.76
N THR A 249 -12.71 12.62 15.66
CA THR A 249 -13.64 11.56 15.27
C THR A 249 -13.07 10.17 15.52
N ARG A 250 -13.96 9.17 15.58
CA ARG A 250 -13.63 7.75 15.60
C ARG A 250 -14.49 6.96 14.61
N CYS A 251 -13.88 6.21 13.71
CA CYS A 251 -14.60 5.27 12.82
C CYS A 251 -14.40 3.81 13.27
N ALA A 252 -15.42 2.97 13.09
CA ALA A 252 -15.33 1.52 13.27
C ALA A 252 -15.29 0.80 11.91
N ILE A 253 -14.20 0.09 11.60
CA ILE A 253 -13.95 -0.50 10.28
C ILE A 253 -13.72 -2.02 10.44
N LYS A 254 -14.31 -2.85 9.56
CA LYS A 254 -14.15 -4.30 9.59
C LYS A 254 -12.80 -4.71 8.99
N SER A 255 -12.25 -5.85 9.38
CA SER A 255 -11.07 -6.40 8.72
C SER A 255 -11.47 -7.15 7.45
N ARG A 256 -10.93 -6.71 6.30
CA ARG A 256 -11.00 -7.44 5.02
C ARG A 256 -10.42 -8.87 5.04
N HIS A 257 -9.85 -9.29 6.17
CA HIS A 257 -9.29 -10.63 6.40
C HIS A 257 -10.02 -11.41 7.49
N SER A 258 -11.00 -10.81 8.19
CA SER A 258 -11.86 -11.51 9.17
C SER A 258 -13.08 -10.68 9.52
N ASN A 259 -14.28 -11.21 9.23
CA ASN A 259 -15.57 -10.58 9.55
C ASN A 259 -15.77 -10.34 11.06
N ALA A 260 -15.09 -11.10 11.91
CA ALA A 260 -15.13 -10.96 13.37
C ALA A 260 -14.25 -9.83 13.92
N VAL A 261 -13.23 -9.39 13.15
CA VAL A 261 -12.29 -8.35 13.61
C VAL A 261 -12.78 -6.97 13.16
N LYS A 262 -12.94 -6.05 14.11
CA LYS A 262 -13.14 -4.62 13.87
C LYS A 262 -11.93 -3.85 14.39
N TYR A 263 -11.46 -2.88 13.62
CA TYR A 263 -10.47 -1.89 14.03
C TYR A 263 -11.17 -0.57 14.28
N TYR A 264 -10.91 0.05 15.43
CA TYR A 264 -11.17 1.47 15.61
C TYR A 264 -10.06 2.30 14.97
N VAL A 265 -10.47 3.44 14.43
CA VAL A 265 -9.64 4.47 13.82
C VAL A 265 -10.00 5.80 14.46
N TRP A 266 -9.01 6.58 14.87
CA TRP A 266 -9.16 7.94 15.39
C TRP A 266 -8.45 8.93 14.47
N ILE A 267 -9.06 10.09 14.28
CA ILE A 267 -8.53 11.21 13.49
C ILE A 267 -8.69 12.46 14.34
N GLU A 268 -7.59 13.18 14.57
CA GLU A 268 -7.52 14.47 15.26
C GLU A 268 -7.27 15.56 14.21
N TYR A 269 -8.11 16.59 14.17
CA TYR A 269 -8.20 17.54 13.05
C TYR A 269 -8.34 19.00 13.55
N SER A 270 -8.20 19.96 12.64
CA SER A 270 -8.34 21.39 12.94
C SER A 270 -8.86 22.16 11.73
N PHE A 271 -9.79 23.08 11.96
CA PHE A 271 -10.22 24.07 10.96
C PHE A 271 -9.22 25.23 10.80
N THR A 272 -8.14 25.24 11.58
CA THR A 272 -7.10 26.28 11.55
C THR A 272 -5.71 25.68 11.29
N GLY A 273 -5.02 26.22 10.28
CA GLY A 273 -3.68 25.76 9.89
C GLY A 273 -3.69 24.41 9.17
N LYS A 274 -3.40 23.32 9.89
CA LYS A 274 -3.24 21.97 9.32
C LYS A 274 -4.50 21.14 9.54
N SER A 275 -5.21 20.81 8.46
CA SER A 275 -6.51 20.11 8.48
C SER A 275 -6.52 18.84 9.32
N ILE A 276 -5.52 17.95 9.17
CA ILE A 276 -5.40 16.69 9.94
C ILE A 276 -4.19 16.78 10.84
N LEU A 277 -4.38 16.88 12.15
CA LEU A 277 -3.28 16.96 13.12
C LEU A 277 -2.59 15.60 13.28
N SER A 278 -3.34 14.56 13.65
CA SER A 278 -2.84 13.23 14.02
C SER A 278 -3.83 12.13 13.64
N TRP A 279 -3.37 10.87 13.55
CA TRP A 279 -4.24 9.70 13.36
C TRP A 279 -3.73 8.47 14.11
N TYR A 280 -4.64 7.55 14.44
CA TYR A 280 -4.28 6.22 14.93
C TYR A 280 -5.29 5.16 14.47
N CYS A 281 -4.82 3.94 14.15
CA CYS A 281 -5.66 2.79 13.85
C CYS A 281 -5.13 1.53 14.53
N GLN A 282 -6.02 0.69 15.07
CA GLN A 282 -5.68 -0.57 15.74
C GLN A 282 -5.13 -1.69 14.82
N CYS A 283 -5.00 -1.45 13.52
CA CYS A 283 -4.39 -2.42 12.60
C CYS A 283 -2.85 -2.43 12.74
N LYS A 284 -2.20 -3.49 12.24
CA LYS A 284 -0.74 -3.73 12.42
C LYS A 284 0.20 -2.60 11.97
N THR A 285 -0.27 -1.67 11.13
CA THR A 285 0.51 -0.51 10.62
C THR A 285 -0.11 0.83 11.02
N GLY A 286 -1.20 0.85 11.77
CA GLY A 286 -1.97 2.06 12.07
C GLY A 286 -1.38 2.97 13.14
N ALA A 287 -0.25 2.58 13.74
CA ALA A 287 0.56 3.43 14.61
C ALA A 287 1.49 4.40 13.84
N ARG A 288 1.74 4.16 12.55
CA ARG A 288 2.67 4.99 11.74
C ARG A 288 2.20 6.44 11.66
N THR A 289 3.11 7.36 11.92
CA THR A 289 2.95 8.82 11.82
C THR A 289 3.17 9.36 10.41
N ALA A 290 3.91 8.65 9.55
CA ALA A 290 4.00 8.94 8.12
C ALA A 290 3.50 7.75 7.29
N SER A 291 2.72 8.03 6.24
CA SER A 291 1.91 7.05 5.49
C SER A 291 0.97 6.23 6.39
N GLU A 292 -0.29 6.63 6.39
CA GLU A 292 -1.40 5.99 7.09
C GLU A 292 -1.75 4.60 6.50
N CYS A 293 -2.80 3.95 7.00
CA CYS A 293 -3.33 2.72 6.40
C CYS A 293 -4.64 3.03 5.65
N ALA A 294 -5.10 2.12 4.78
CA ALA A 294 -6.34 2.32 4.04
C ALA A 294 -7.58 2.54 4.95
N HIS A 295 -7.57 2.05 6.19
CA HIS A 295 -8.61 2.31 7.19
C HIS A 295 -8.60 3.77 7.71
N ILE A 296 -7.50 4.52 7.57
CA ILE A 296 -7.38 5.94 7.93
C ILE A 296 -7.62 6.82 6.70
N ALA A 297 -6.98 6.49 5.56
CA ALA A 297 -7.12 7.26 4.32
C ALA A 297 -8.56 7.35 3.83
N MET A 298 -9.32 6.24 3.96
CA MET A 298 -10.70 6.14 3.50
C MET A 298 -11.67 7.09 4.24
N PRO A 299 -11.79 7.08 5.59
CA PRO A 299 -12.67 8.03 6.27
C PRO A 299 -12.21 9.48 6.12
N ILE A 300 -10.90 9.76 6.10
CA ILE A 300 -10.40 11.13 5.85
C ILE A 300 -10.86 11.62 4.47
N ARG A 301 -10.64 10.85 3.39
CA ARG A 301 -11.08 11.26 2.05
C ARG A 301 -12.60 11.35 1.93
N TYR A 302 -13.36 10.51 2.65
CA TYR A 302 -14.82 10.62 2.63
C TYR A 302 -15.28 11.92 3.27
N LEU A 303 -14.79 12.22 4.48
CA LEU A 303 -15.18 13.39 5.26
C LEU A 303 -14.69 14.70 4.66
N ALA A 304 -13.45 14.77 4.15
CA ALA A 304 -12.86 16.01 3.65
C ALA A 304 -13.17 16.32 2.17
N TYR A 305 -13.59 15.32 1.38
CA TYR A 305 -13.72 15.47 -0.07
C TYR A 305 -14.98 14.80 -0.62
N ALA A 306 -15.16 13.49 -0.39
CA ALA A 306 -16.15 12.72 -1.15
C ALA A 306 -17.60 13.14 -0.87
N ARG A 307 -17.95 13.41 0.41
CA ARG A 307 -19.30 13.88 0.79
C ARG A 307 -19.67 15.25 0.19
N HIS A 308 -18.67 16.03 -0.24
CA HIS A 308 -18.83 17.37 -0.85
C HIS A 308 -18.79 17.34 -2.39
N ASN A 309 -18.47 16.18 -3.01
CA ASN A 309 -18.20 16.03 -4.45
C ASN A 309 -19.04 14.90 -5.06
N ASP A 310 -20.36 14.91 -4.83
CA ASP A 310 -21.36 14.00 -5.43
C ASP A 310 -21.05 12.48 -5.35
N PHE A 311 -20.31 12.05 -4.34
CA PHE A 311 -19.88 10.66 -4.23
C PHE A 311 -21.06 9.68 -4.06
N SER A 312 -21.34 8.93 -5.13
CA SER A 312 -22.36 7.88 -5.16
C SER A 312 -21.73 6.48 -5.07
N PRO A 313 -22.09 5.64 -4.09
CA PRO A 313 -21.59 4.26 -4.01
C PRO A 313 -22.01 3.39 -5.20
N ALA A 314 -21.23 2.34 -5.48
CA ALA A 314 -21.55 1.39 -6.55
C ALA A 314 -22.82 0.58 -6.23
N LYS A 315 -23.94 0.96 -6.84
CA LYS A 315 -25.30 0.39 -6.65
C LYS A 315 -25.36 -1.15 -6.65
N GLY A 316 -24.48 -1.82 -7.40
CA GLY A 316 -24.38 -3.29 -7.42
C GLY A 316 -23.94 -3.91 -6.09
N ARG A 317 -23.06 -3.25 -5.32
CA ARG A 317 -22.63 -3.71 -3.99
C ARG A 317 -23.66 -3.38 -2.90
N GLN A 318 -24.38 -2.26 -3.02
CA GLN A 318 -25.48 -1.91 -2.09
C GLN A 318 -26.61 -2.95 -2.13
N ARG A 319 -27.04 -3.39 -3.32
CA ARG A 319 -28.08 -4.43 -3.47
C ARG A 319 -27.70 -5.75 -2.79
N ILE A 320 -26.42 -6.11 -2.78
CA ILE A 320 -25.92 -7.31 -2.09
C ILE A 320 -25.95 -7.12 -0.57
N LYS A 321 -25.66 -5.92 -0.07
CA LYS A 321 -25.77 -5.60 1.37
C LYS A 321 -27.23 -5.62 1.83
N GLN A 322 -28.13 -5.00 1.09
CA GLN A 322 -29.58 -5.01 1.35
C GLN A 322 -30.11 -6.44 1.44
N ALA A 323 -29.85 -7.29 0.43
CA ALA A 323 -30.27 -8.69 0.44
C ALA A 323 -29.64 -9.52 1.59
N ILE A 324 -28.45 -9.17 2.07
CA ILE A 324 -27.83 -9.84 3.24
C ILE A 324 -28.48 -9.39 4.56
N GLU A 325 -28.84 -8.12 4.69
CA GLU A 325 -29.51 -7.58 5.88
C GLU A 325 -30.98 -8.03 5.95
N GLU A 326 -31.67 -8.12 4.81
CA GLU A 326 -33.01 -8.74 4.66
C GLU A 326 -32.99 -10.20 5.14
N LEU A 327 -32.08 -11.04 4.61
CA LEU A 327 -31.94 -12.44 5.01
C LEU A 327 -31.51 -12.64 6.48
N GLN A 328 -30.83 -11.65 7.09
CA GLN A 328 -30.48 -11.70 8.51
C GLN A 328 -31.66 -11.31 9.39
N GLY A 329 -32.41 -10.27 9.02
CA GLY A 329 -33.63 -9.85 9.74
C GLY A 329 -34.72 -10.91 9.74
N GLU A 330 -34.92 -11.63 8.64
CA GLU A 330 -35.82 -12.79 8.59
C GLU A 330 -35.41 -13.86 9.62
N SER A 331 -34.11 -14.17 9.74
CA SER A 331 -33.64 -15.20 10.67
C SER A 331 -33.88 -14.83 12.14
N ASP A 332 -33.58 -13.60 12.56
CA ASP A 332 -33.84 -13.14 13.93
C ASP A 332 -35.35 -13.02 14.24
N SER A 333 -36.20 -12.77 13.24
CA SER A 333 -37.66 -12.72 13.41
C SER A 333 -38.32 -14.08 13.70
N SER A 334 -37.62 -15.19 13.41
CA SER A 334 -38.16 -16.54 13.58
C SER A 334 -37.98 -17.12 15.00
N GLY A 335 -37.41 -16.34 15.93
CA GLY A 335 -36.96 -16.81 17.25
C GLY A 335 -37.98 -16.77 18.40
N THR A 336 -39.21 -16.26 18.21
CA THR A 336 -40.16 -16.04 19.32
C THR A 336 -41.61 -16.43 19.01
N GLU A 337 -41.91 -17.74 19.02
CA GLU A 337 -43.27 -18.24 19.34
C GLU A 337 -43.26 -19.74 19.69
N SER A 338 -43.24 -20.06 20.99
CA SER A 338 -43.68 -21.35 21.57
C SER A 338 -43.80 -21.19 23.09
N ASP A 339 -45.00 -21.43 23.65
CA ASP A 339 -45.30 -21.37 25.09
C ASP A 339 -44.63 -22.48 25.94
#